data_AF-A0A1G8FJA2-F1
#
_entry.id   AF-A0A1G8FJA2-F1
#
_cell.length_a   1.000
_cell.length_b   1.000
_cell.length_c   1.000
_cell.angle_alpha   90.00
_cell.angle_beta   90.00
_cell.angle_gamma   90.00
#
_symmetry.space_group_name_H-M   'P 1'
#
loop_
_entity.id
_entity.type
_entity.pdbx_description
1 polymer ?
#
loop_
_entity_poly.entity_id
_entity_poly.type
_entity_poly.pdbx_seq_one_letter_code
_entity_poly.pdbx_strand_id
1 'polypeptide(L)'
;MKPTNLLCMLSASLLLSSCAYQATLMPRDSGKVYTGILEGNGMGSGTMTVMIDSRKYQGPVARVSSNETFGFASAYGTGPHGTSTGFGTAYTEGDATAKALMSSEDGHGLRCDLVGRGGTGGGICVDDGGRVYDVVLIRK
;
A
#
# COMPACT_ATOMS: atom_id res chain seq x y z
N MET A 1 27.40 -40.15 -30.84
CA MET A 1 27.36 -38.80 -31.43
C MET A 1 25.95 -38.22 -31.22
N LYS A 2 25.85 -37.03 -30.60
CA LYS A 2 24.68 -36.10 -30.51
C LYS A 2 24.24 -35.63 -31.93
N PRO A 3 23.18 -34.82 -32.14
CA PRO A 3 22.15 -34.18 -31.25
C PRO A 3 20.70 -34.49 -31.79
N THR A 4 19.54 -33.94 -31.36
CA THR A 4 19.09 -32.54 -31.53
C THR A 4 17.65 -32.35 -31.01
N ASN A 5 17.53 -31.60 -29.91
CA ASN A 5 16.59 -30.51 -29.64
C ASN A 5 15.10 -30.68 -30.06
N LEU A 6 14.31 -31.20 -29.12
CA LEU A 6 12.86 -31.00 -29.05
C LEU A 6 12.56 -29.59 -28.51
N LEU A 7 12.87 -28.59 -29.34
CA LEU A 7 12.73 -27.17 -29.05
C LEU A 7 11.35 -26.69 -29.54
N CYS A 8 10.30 -26.84 -28.72
CA CYS A 8 9.02 -26.17 -28.96
C CYS A 8 8.16 -26.12 -27.68
N MET A 9 8.76 -25.78 -26.54
CA MET A 9 7.99 -25.22 -25.43
C MET A 9 7.62 -23.78 -25.81
N LEU A 10 6.48 -23.65 -26.48
CA LEU A 10 5.81 -22.42 -26.82
C LEU A 10 5.40 -21.69 -25.52
N SER A 11 6.35 -20.98 -24.92
CA SER A 11 6.12 -20.05 -23.81
C SER A 11 5.34 -18.85 -24.30
N ALA A 12 4.01 -19.00 -24.35
CA ALA A 12 3.08 -17.89 -24.43
C ALA A 12 2.99 -17.24 -23.05
N SER A 13 3.95 -16.35 -22.76
CA SER A 13 3.92 -15.49 -21.59
C SER A 13 2.71 -14.54 -21.71
N LEU A 14 1.58 -14.90 -21.08
CA LEU A 14 0.51 -13.97 -20.79
C LEU A 14 1.10 -12.85 -19.93
N LEU A 15 1.30 -11.68 -20.55
CA LEU A 15 1.49 -10.43 -19.85
C LEU A 15 0.15 -10.08 -19.18
N LEU A 16 -0.12 -10.66 -18.01
CA LEU A 16 -1.21 -10.19 -17.16
C LEU A 16 -0.88 -8.75 -16.79
N SER A 17 -1.64 -7.80 -17.32
CA SER A 17 -1.64 -6.41 -16.93
C SER A 17 -2.17 -6.29 -15.50
N SER A 18 -1.33 -6.59 -14.52
CA SER A 18 -1.65 -6.35 -13.11
C SER A 18 -1.88 -4.85 -12.92
N CYS A 19 -2.93 -4.49 -12.19
CA CYS A 19 -3.15 -3.11 -11.80
C CYS A 19 -2.15 -2.76 -10.70
N ALA A 20 -0.98 -2.27 -11.09
CA ALA A 20 0.05 -1.81 -10.19
C ALA A 20 -0.08 -0.31 -9.90
N TYR A 21 0.11 0.06 -8.65
CA TYR A 21 0.23 1.43 -8.19
C TYR A 21 1.63 1.64 -7.64
N GLN A 22 2.25 2.76 -7.99
CA GLN A 22 3.43 3.24 -7.31
C GLN A 22 3.04 3.88 -5.99
N ALA A 23 3.60 3.39 -4.90
CA ALA A 23 3.46 3.95 -3.58
C ALA A 23 4.66 4.85 -3.27
N THR A 24 4.39 6.04 -2.76
CA THR A 24 5.40 6.96 -2.24
C THR A 24 5.05 7.26 -0.80
N LEU A 25 6.01 7.07 0.10
CA LEU A 25 5.84 7.26 1.54
C LEU A 25 6.81 8.32 2.04
N MET A 26 6.35 9.19 2.93
CA MET A 26 7.18 10.16 3.63
C MET A 26 6.83 10.15 5.11
N PRO A 27 7.79 9.95 6.02
CA PRO A 27 7.54 10.01 7.44
C PRO A 27 7.28 11.45 7.87
N ARG A 28 6.41 11.67 8.86
CA ARG A 28 6.07 13.03 9.32
C ARG A 28 7.20 13.72 10.10
N ASP A 29 8.21 12.96 10.51
CA ASP A 29 9.36 13.44 11.27
C ASP A 29 10.58 13.80 10.39
N SER A 30 10.56 13.54 9.08
CA SER A 30 11.68 13.84 8.19
C SER A 30 11.27 13.97 6.73
N GLY A 31 12.03 14.73 5.93
CA GLY A 31 11.78 14.87 4.49
C GLY A 31 12.23 13.69 3.62
N LYS A 32 12.57 12.53 4.20
CA LYS A 32 13.01 11.35 3.44
C LYS A 32 11.84 10.74 2.68
N VAL A 33 12.06 10.33 1.43
CA VAL A 33 11.05 9.69 0.60
C VAL A 33 11.40 8.23 0.39
N TYR A 34 10.42 7.37 0.58
CA TYR A 34 10.49 5.93 0.34
C TYR A 34 9.52 5.54 -0.77
N THR A 35 9.85 4.49 -1.51
CA THR A 35 9.03 4.02 -2.63
C THR A 35 8.62 2.57 -2.44
N GLY A 36 7.46 2.24 -2.97
CA GLY A 36 6.91 0.89 -2.99
C GLY A 36 6.00 0.65 -4.17
N ILE A 37 5.45 -0.55 -4.22
CA ILE A 37 4.51 -1.00 -5.23
C ILE A 37 3.33 -1.65 -4.51
N LEU A 38 2.13 -1.28 -4.95
CA LEU A 38 0.88 -1.93 -4.58
C LEU A 38 0.34 -2.65 -5.82
N GLU A 39 0.30 -3.97 -5.79
CA GLU A 39 -0.19 -4.81 -6.88
C GLU A 39 -1.60 -5.29 -6.54
N GLY A 40 -2.60 -4.78 -7.25
CA GLY A 40 -4.00 -5.19 -7.09
C GLY A 40 -4.38 -6.31 -8.06
N ASN A 41 -5.27 -7.20 -7.62
CA ASN A 41 -5.85 -8.26 -8.45
C ASN A 41 -7.15 -7.86 -9.17
N GLY A 42 -7.57 -6.58 -9.06
CA GLY A 42 -8.82 -6.08 -9.63
C GLY A 42 -10.10 -6.45 -8.86
N MET A 43 -10.04 -7.37 -7.90
CA MET A 43 -11.17 -7.82 -7.07
C MET A 43 -11.21 -7.15 -5.70
N GLY A 44 -10.42 -6.09 -5.51
CA GLY A 44 -10.32 -5.39 -4.23
C GLY A 44 -9.34 -6.00 -3.23
N SER A 45 -8.44 -6.88 -3.66
CA SER A 45 -7.30 -7.31 -2.85
C SER A 45 -5.99 -7.25 -3.63
N GLY A 46 -4.87 -7.43 -2.93
CA GLY A 46 -3.55 -7.29 -3.52
C GLY A 46 -2.43 -7.50 -2.52
N THR A 47 -1.22 -7.14 -2.95
CA THR A 47 -0.02 -7.17 -2.12
C THR A 47 0.67 -5.81 -2.22
N MET A 48 1.11 -5.28 -1.09
CA MET A 48 1.92 -4.07 -1.05
C MET A 48 3.34 -4.43 -0.59
N THR A 49 4.33 -3.81 -1.21
CA THR A 49 5.74 -3.93 -0.87
C THR A 49 6.38 -2.56 -0.83
N VAL A 50 7.08 -2.24 0.26
CA VAL A 50 7.76 -0.96 0.47
C VAL A 50 9.16 -1.18 1.02
N MET A 51 10.12 -0.36 0.62
CA MET A 51 11.46 -0.32 1.20
C MET A 51 11.62 0.93 2.08
N ILE A 52 11.82 0.75 3.40
CA ILE A 52 12.05 1.84 4.36
C ILE A 52 13.38 1.59 5.05
N ASP A 53 14.31 2.53 4.95
CA ASP A 53 15.64 2.43 5.57
C ASP A 53 16.33 1.06 5.34
N SER A 54 16.29 0.61 4.08
CA SER A 54 16.81 -0.70 3.62
C SER A 54 16.07 -1.94 4.15
N ARG A 55 14.98 -1.76 4.89
CA ARG A 55 14.08 -2.85 5.32
C ARG A 55 12.92 -3.01 4.35
N LYS A 56 12.67 -4.24 3.94
CA LYS A 56 11.52 -4.61 3.10
C LYS A 56 10.31 -4.90 3.98
N TYR A 57 9.22 -4.18 3.77
CA TYR A 57 7.91 -4.49 4.33
C TYR A 57 7.03 -5.03 3.22
N GLN A 58 6.40 -6.18 3.46
CA GLN A 58 5.51 -6.82 2.50
C GLN A 58 4.28 -7.42 3.19
N GLY A 59 3.13 -7.34 2.55
CA GLY A 59 1.94 -7.99 3.06
C GLY A 59 0.67 -7.75 2.25
N PRO A 60 -0.44 -8.39 2.63
CA PRO A 60 -1.71 -8.28 1.93
C PRO A 60 -2.32 -6.88 2.05
N VAL A 61 -3.03 -6.50 1.00
CA VAL A 61 -3.94 -5.36 0.96
C VAL A 61 -5.34 -5.85 0.64
N ALA A 62 -6.33 -5.38 1.39
CA ALA A 62 -7.73 -5.71 1.15
C ALA A 62 -8.58 -4.45 1.24
N ARG A 63 -9.54 -4.33 0.32
CA ARG A 63 -10.64 -3.39 0.45
C ARG A 63 -11.44 -3.77 1.68
N VAL A 64 -11.75 -2.77 2.48
CA VAL A 64 -12.54 -2.88 3.69
C VAL A 64 -13.70 -1.91 3.61
N SER A 65 -14.74 -2.11 4.41
CA SER A 65 -15.79 -1.09 4.51
C SER A 65 -15.24 0.16 5.22
N SER A 66 -15.81 1.32 4.92
CA SER A 66 -15.33 2.60 5.44
C SER A 66 -15.28 2.63 6.97
N ASN A 67 -16.30 2.05 7.64
CA ASN A 67 -16.38 1.91 9.09
C ASN A 67 -15.26 1.06 9.73
N GLU A 68 -14.61 0.15 8.99
CA GLU A 68 -13.51 -0.68 9.50
C GLU A 68 -12.16 0.08 9.53
N THR A 69 -12.11 1.26 8.89
CA THR A 69 -10.91 2.11 8.77
C THR A 69 -10.90 3.27 9.78
N PHE A 70 -12.02 3.52 10.47
CA PHE A 70 -12.29 4.77 11.18
C PHE A 70 -11.45 5.08 12.45
N GLY A 71 -10.59 4.16 12.92
CA GLY A 71 -9.86 4.30 14.19
C GLY A 71 -8.36 4.59 14.09
N PHE A 72 -7.69 4.14 13.03
CA PHE A 72 -6.21 4.18 12.97
C PHE A 72 -5.72 5.47 12.32
N ALA A 73 -6.26 5.85 11.16
CA ALA A 73 -5.97 7.14 10.55
C ALA A 73 -6.39 8.36 11.41
N SER A 74 -7.44 8.24 12.22
CA SER A 74 -7.90 9.29 13.14
C SER A 74 -7.00 9.47 14.37
N ALA A 75 -6.40 8.39 14.88
CA ALA A 75 -5.46 8.43 16.00
C ALA A 75 -4.09 9.03 15.59
N TYR A 76 -3.61 8.70 14.39
CA TYR A 76 -2.27 9.09 13.92
C TYR A 76 -2.26 10.23 12.90
N GLY A 77 -3.44 10.74 12.52
CA GLY A 77 -3.60 11.84 11.56
C GLY A 77 -3.31 13.23 12.12
N THR A 78 -3.09 13.40 13.43
CA THR A 78 -3.00 14.71 14.09
C THR A 78 -1.61 15.37 13.98
N GLY A 79 -1.61 16.69 13.73
CA GLY A 79 -0.43 17.56 13.79
C GLY A 79 -0.31 18.31 15.14
N PRO A 80 0.78 19.07 15.36
CA PRO A 80 1.20 19.60 16.68
C PRO A 80 0.32 20.73 17.28
N HIS A 81 -0.88 21.00 16.76
CA HIS A 81 -1.77 22.07 17.24
C HIS A 81 -3.16 21.61 17.69
N GLY A 82 -3.28 20.37 18.21
CA GLY A 82 -4.34 20.01 19.16
C GLY A 82 -5.74 19.70 18.60
N THR A 83 -6.27 18.59 19.13
CA THR A 83 -7.69 18.18 19.26
C THR A 83 -8.53 17.92 18.00
N SER A 84 -8.58 16.63 17.66
CA SER A 84 -9.74 15.84 17.21
C SER A 84 -10.98 16.60 16.70
N THR A 85 -11.12 16.60 15.37
CA THR A 85 -12.34 16.16 14.72
C THR A 85 -11.94 15.03 13.80
N GLY A 86 -12.71 13.95 13.72
CA GLY A 86 -12.33 12.73 13.04
C GLY A 86 -11.83 12.95 11.61
N PHE A 87 -11.34 11.88 11.00
CA PHE A 87 -11.49 11.75 9.56
C PHE A 87 -13.01 11.85 9.27
N GLY A 88 -13.52 13.06 9.14
CA GLY A 88 -14.63 13.37 8.26
C GLY A 88 -14.09 13.11 6.87
N THR A 89 -13.80 11.86 6.56
CA THR A 89 -13.82 11.39 5.20
C THR A 89 -15.22 11.73 4.73
N ALA A 90 -15.33 12.87 4.05
CA ALA A 90 -16.24 12.98 2.93
C ALA A 90 -15.82 11.88 1.94
N TYR A 91 -16.17 10.62 2.27
CA TYR A 91 -16.13 9.54 1.31
C TYR A 91 -17.18 9.95 0.30
N THR A 92 -16.71 10.35 -0.87
CA THR A 92 -17.62 10.57 -1.98
C THR A 92 -18.01 9.19 -2.47
N GLU A 93 -19.28 9.02 -2.86
CA GLU A 93 -19.74 7.80 -3.49
C GLU A 93 -18.77 7.38 -4.61
N GLY A 94 -18.17 6.19 -4.46
CA GLY A 94 -17.13 5.66 -5.37
C GLY A 94 -15.70 5.61 -4.82
N ASP A 95 -15.43 6.13 -3.62
CA ASP A 95 -14.14 5.95 -2.96
C ASP A 95 -14.00 4.52 -2.42
N ALA A 96 -12.81 3.93 -2.58
CA ALA A 96 -12.47 2.62 -2.02
C ALA A 96 -11.51 2.78 -0.86
N THR A 97 -11.91 2.30 0.31
CA THR A 97 -11.04 2.13 1.48
C THR A 97 -10.35 0.79 1.45
N ALA A 98 -9.07 0.76 1.81
CA ALA A 98 -8.28 -0.45 1.90
C ALA A 98 -7.33 -0.42 3.10
N LYS A 99 -7.01 -1.60 3.62
CA LYS A 99 -5.99 -1.79 4.66
C LYS A 99 -4.84 -2.60 4.12
N ALA A 100 -3.62 -2.24 4.52
CA ALA A 100 -2.43 -3.04 4.32
C ALA A 100 -1.86 -3.44 5.68
N LEU A 101 -1.58 -4.74 5.86
CA LEU A 101 -0.87 -5.25 7.03
C LEU A 101 0.42 -5.88 6.54
N MET A 102 1.53 -5.22 6.77
CA MET A 102 2.83 -5.61 6.24
C MET A 102 3.79 -5.96 7.37
N SER A 103 4.69 -6.88 7.09
CA SER A 103 5.78 -7.25 7.99
C SER A 103 7.10 -7.28 7.25
N SER A 104 8.18 -7.10 7.98
CA SER A 104 9.54 -7.36 7.53
C SER A 104 10.06 -8.71 8.07
N GLU A 105 11.15 -9.21 7.48
CA GLU A 105 11.76 -10.49 7.88
C GLU A 105 12.31 -10.48 9.32
N ASP A 106 12.69 -9.30 9.82
CA ASP A 106 13.17 -9.07 11.19
C ASP A 106 12.04 -8.80 12.20
N GLY A 107 10.77 -9.01 11.80
CA GLY A 107 9.62 -9.01 12.71
C GLY A 107 8.97 -7.66 12.97
N HIS A 108 9.40 -6.60 12.29
CA HIS A 108 8.76 -5.28 12.38
C HIS A 108 7.48 -5.23 11.56
N GLY A 109 6.50 -4.46 12.04
CA GLY A 109 5.20 -4.31 11.40
C GLY A 109 5.02 -2.93 10.78
N LEU A 110 4.28 -2.86 9.68
CA LEU A 110 3.83 -1.60 9.08
C LEU A 110 2.35 -1.75 8.69
N ARG A 111 1.49 -0.92 9.27
CA ARG A 111 0.03 -0.98 9.08
C ARG A 111 -0.42 0.26 8.34
N CYS A 112 -1.21 0.11 7.28
CA CYS A 112 -1.66 1.24 6.48
C CYS A 112 -3.18 1.28 6.34
N ASP A 113 -3.71 2.49 6.42
CA ASP A 113 -5.07 2.84 6.01
C ASP A 113 -4.98 3.65 4.73
N LEU A 114 -5.64 3.17 3.67
CA LEU A 114 -5.57 3.71 2.32
C LEU A 114 -6.97 4.07 1.84
N VAL A 115 -7.08 5.15 1.08
CA VAL A 115 -8.28 5.57 0.37
C VAL A 115 -7.90 5.95 -1.05
N GLY A 116 -8.73 5.58 -2.03
CA GLY A 116 -8.46 5.95 -3.42
C GLY A 116 -9.65 5.82 -4.33
N ARG A 117 -9.53 6.48 -5.49
CA ARG A 117 -10.53 6.51 -6.57
C ARG A 117 -9.83 6.63 -7.91
N GLY A 118 -10.30 5.87 -8.90
CA GLY A 118 -10.01 6.13 -10.32
C GLY A 118 -8.52 6.16 -10.70
N GLY A 119 -7.66 5.41 -10.02
CA GLY A 119 -6.23 5.33 -10.34
C GLY A 119 -5.29 6.17 -9.46
N THR A 120 -5.83 6.94 -8.51
CA THR A 120 -5.05 7.64 -7.50
C THR A 120 -5.57 7.32 -6.10
N GLY A 121 -4.72 7.51 -5.11
CA GLY A 121 -5.11 7.35 -3.72
C GLY A 121 -4.02 7.87 -2.79
N GLY A 122 -4.28 7.72 -1.50
CA GLY A 122 -3.34 8.06 -0.46
C GLY A 122 -3.77 7.46 0.86
N GLY A 123 -3.05 7.80 1.91
CA GLY A 123 -3.34 7.25 3.22
C GLY A 123 -2.23 7.49 4.21
N ILE A 124 -2.27 6.71 5.29
CA ILE A 124 -1.30 6.77 6.37
C ILE A 124 -0.82 5.36 6.65
N CYS A 125 0.50 5.18 6.82
CA CYS A 125 1.06 3.98 7.42
C CYS A 125 1.68 4.31 8.78
N VAL A 126 1.65 3.37 9.72
CA VAL A 126 2.35 3.48 11.00
C VAL A 126 3.13 2.20 11.27
N ASP A 127 4.40 2.36 11.62
CA ASP A 127 5.23 1.23 12.03
C ASP A 127 4.98 0.83 13.50
N ASP A 128 5.63 -0.25 13.92
CA ASP A 128 5.57 -0.76 15.29
C ASP A 128 6.21 0.18 16.33
N GLY A 129 7.07 1.10 15.91
CA GLY A 129 7.61 2.18 16.72
C GLY A 129 6.68 3.39 16.86
N GLY A 130 5.53 3.38 16.19
CA GLY A 130 4.59 4.51 16.17
C GLY A 130 4.97 5.62 15.20
N ARG A 131 5.98 5.42 14.33
CA ARG A 131 6.36 6.41 13.32
C ARG A 131 5.32 6.43 12.21
N VAL A 132 4.83 7.62 11.92
CA VAL A 132 3.73 7.85 10.98
C VAL A 132 4.27 8.29 9.63
N TYR A 133 3.75 7.68 8.56
CA TYR A 133 4.09 7.96 7.17
C TYR A 133 2.85 8.39 6.40
N ASP A 134 2.94 9.51 5.70
CA ASP A 134 1.95 9.88 4.69
C ASP A 134 2.25 9.11 3.40
N VAL A 135 1.19 8.63 2.75
CA VAL A 135 1.29 7.77 1.56
C VAL A 135 0.52 8.39 0.40
N VAL A 136 1.12 8.34 -0.79
CA VAL A 136 0.48 8.65 -2.06
C VAL A 136 0.58 7.44 -2.98
N LEU A 137 -0.53 7.10 -3.63
CA LEU A 137 -0.66 6.00 -4.59
C LEU A 137 -1.02 6.57 -5.96
N ILE A 138 -0.22 6.22 -6.97
CA ILE A 138 -0.46 6.63 -8.36
C ILE A 138 -0.40 5.38 -9.23
N ARG A 139 -1.42 5.15 -10.05
CA ARG A 139 -1.45 4.03 -11.00
C ARG A 139 -0.29 4.14 -11.98
N LYS A 140 0.40 3.02 -12.20
CA LYS A 140 1.40 2.87 -13.27
C LYS A 140 0.78 2.38 -14.57
#